data_AF-A0A1Y5EEK1-F1
#
_entry.id   AF-A0A1Y5EEK1-F1
#
_cell.length_a   1.000
_cell.length_b   1.000
_cell.length_c   1.000
_cell.angle_alpha   90.00
_cell.angle_beta   90.00
_cell.angle_gamma   90.00
#
_symmetry.space_group_name_H-M   'P 1'
#
loop_
_entity.id
_entity.type
_entity.pdbx_description
1 polymer ?
#
loop_
_entity_poly.entity_id
_entity_poly.type
_entity_poly.pdbx_seq_one_letter_code
_entity_poly.pdbx_strand_id
1 'polypeptide(L)'
;MKNIFITLTITLLVSCSSTPDFPTINDPSVELTSIKKQYKKELANIHVGDYIDFVAKQFPKIFIASDNMKNTIYEFTYQQQYILADNNNDLTKTYTQTLRFYFINRKLAHWQVKK
;
A
#
# COMPACT_ATOMS: atom_id res chain seq x y z
N MET A 1 2.67 -58.31 25.82
CA MET A 1 3.44 -58.25 24.56
C MET A 1 2.57 -57.53 23.55
N LYS A 2 2.99 -56.56 22.73
CA LYS A 2 4.25 -55.86 22.48
C LYS A 2 3.86 -54.74 21.49
N ASN A 3 4.35 -53.53 21.73
CA ASN A 3 4.14 -52.28 20.99
C ASN A 3 4.17 -52.43 19.46
N ILE A 4 3.39 -51.63 18.72
CA ILE A 4 3.82 -51.01 17.44
C ILE A 4 3.21 -49.60 17.27
N PHE A 5 4.08 -48.60 17.50
CA PHE A 5 4.31 -47.37 16.72
C PHE A 5 3.13 -46.47 16.29
N ILE A 6 2.91 -45.40 17.05
CA ILE A 6 2.42 -44.12 16.50
C ILE A 6 3.66 -43.31 16.11
N THR A 7 4.07 -43.48 14.87
CA THR A 7 5.09 -42.67 14.21
C THR A 7 4.49 -41.34 13.76
N LEU A 8 5.11 -40.27 14.25
CA LEU A 8 5.63 -39.18 13.43
C LEU A 8 4.59 -38.35 12.65
N THR A 9 4.11 -37.27 13.28
CA THR A 9 3.88 -35.98 12.60
C THR A 9 3.78 -34.89 13.65
N ILE A 10 4.93 -34.36 14.08
CA ILE A 10 4.97 -32.98 14.62
C ILE A 10 5.63 -32.15 13.55
N THR A 11 4.74 -31.67 12.67
CA THR A 11 4.79 -30.40 11.94
C THR A 11 6.10 -29.63 12.05
N LEU A 12 6.84 -29.70 10.94
CA LEU A 12 7.73 -28.67 10.40
C LEU A 12 7.38 -27.27 10.96
N LEU A 13 8.18 -26.80 11.91
CA LEU A 13 8.37 -25.37 12.14
C LEU A 13 9.16 -24.84 10.96
N VAL A 14 8.48 -24.59 9.83
CA VAL A 14 9.04 -23.73 8.79
C VAL A 14 9.01 -22.33 9.38
N SER A 15 10.08 -21.96 10.06
CA SER A 15 10.45 -20.57 10.27
C SER A 15 10.50 -19.94 8.89
N CYS A 16 9.41 -19.29 8.48
CA CYS A 16 9.37 -18.48 7.27
C CYS A 16 10.14 -17.19 7.59
N SER A 17 11.47 -17.30 7.73
CA SER A 17 12.36 -16.15 7.65
C SER A 17 12.65 -15.92 6.17
N SER A 18 11.62 -15.58 5.40
CA SER A 18 11.84 -14.95 4.10
C SER A 18 12.43 -13.58 4.39
N THR A 19 13.72 -13.42 4.08
CA THR A 19 14.28 -12.09 3.87
C THR A 19 13.35 -11.34 2.92
N PRO A 20 12.90 -10.12 3.24
CA PRO A 20 12.04 -9.35 2.35
C PRO A 20 12.73 -9.22 0.99
N ASP A 21 12.17 -9.89 -0.02
CA ASP A 21 12.71 -9.85 -1.38
C ASP A 21 12.19 -8.58 -2.04
N PHE A 22 12.99 -7.51 -1.93
CA PHE A 22 12.66 -6.23 -2.55
C PHE A 22 13.09 -6.25 -4.02
N PRO A 23 12.25 -5.73 -4.94
CA PRO A 23 12.64 -5.64 -6.33
C PRO A 23 13.92 -4.80 -6.45
N THR A 24 14.89 -5.32 -7.19
CA THR A 24 16.10 -4.58 -7.58
C THR A 24 15.80 -3.80 -8.85
N ILE A 25 16.07 -2.51 -8.85
CA ILE A 25 15.68 -1.57 -9.90
C ILE A 25 16.92 -0.82 -10.37
N ASN A 26 17.04 -0.62 -11.68
CA ASN A 26 18.15 0.14 -12.26
C ASN A 26 17.84 1.64 -12.29
N ASP A 27 16.58 1.98 -12.59
CA ASP A 27 16.11 3.36 -12.65
C ASP A 27 14.87 3.55 -11.77
N PRO A 28 14.97 4.34 -10.68
CA PRO A 28 13.83 4.74 -9.87
C PRO A 28 12.68 5.31 -10.69
N SER A 29 12.94 6.04 -11.78
CA SER A 29 11.89 6.69 -12.59
C SER A 29 10.91 5.69 -13.21
N VAL A 30 11.37 4.49 -13.57
CA VAL A 30 10.55 3.44 -14.18
C VAL A 30 9.63 2.80 -13.15
N GLU A 31 10.10 2.58 -11.92
CA GLU A 31 9.30 2.00 -10.84
C GLU A 31 8.42 3.03 -10.13
N LEU A 32 8.84 4.30 -10.10
CA LEU A 32 7.96 5.43 -9.79
C LEU A 32 6.77 5.46 -10.75
N THR A 33 6.93 5.00 -11.99
CA THR A 33 5.83 4.91 -12.95
C THR A 33 4.82 3.81 -12.60
N SER A 34 5.22 2.74 -11.92
CA SER A 34 4.33 1.63 -11.55
C SER A 34 3.32 2.03 -10.47
N ILE A 35 3.77 2.63 -9.35
CA ILE A 35 2.86 3.22 -8.35
C ILE A 35 1.99 4.31 -8.95
N LYS A 36 2.57 5.19 -9.79
CA LYS A 36 1.82 6.24 -10.47
C LYS A 36 0.72 5.68 -11.36
N LYS A 37 0.99 4.59 -12.06
CA LYS A 37 0.01 3.90 -12.89
C LYS A 37 -1.07 3.23 -12.04
N GLN A 38 -0.69 2.59 -10.92
CA GLN A 38 -1.63 1.96 -10.00
C GLN A 38 -2.64 2.97 -9.46
N TYR A 39 -2.16 4.03 -8.80
CA TYR A 39 -3.07 4.98 -8.19
C TYR A 39 -3.90 5.75 -9.23
N LYS A 40 -3.37 5.99 -10.44
CA LYS A 40 -4.14 6.58 -11.54
C LYS A 40 -5.32 5.69 -11.95
N LYS A 41 -5.11 4.37 -11.99
CA LYS A 41 -6.18 3.41 -12.30
C LYS A 41 -7.26 3.40 -11.21
N GLU A 42 -6.86 3.43 -9.94
CA GLU A 42 -7.79 3.47 -8.81
C GLU A 42 -8.56 4.81 -8.77
N LEU A 43 -7.89 5.93 -9.01
CA LEU A 43 -8.51 7.25 -9.10
C LEU A 43 -9.47 7.39 -10.29
N ALA A 44 -9.26 6.66 -11.38
CA ALA A 44 -10.18 6.64 -12.52
C ALA A 44 -11.56 6.03 -12.18
N ASN A 45 -11.65 5.29 -11.07
CA ASN A 45 -12.90 4.65 -10.63
C ASN A 45 -13.69 5.50 -9.63
N ILE A 46 -13.16 6.64 -9.17
CA ILE A 46 -13.85 7.54 -8.24
C ILE A 46 -14.20 8.86 -8.92
N HIS A 47 -15.28 9.47 -8.47
CA HIS A 47 -15.82 10.70 -9.02
C HIS A 47 -16.20 11.68 -7.91
N VAL A 48 -16.16 12.96 -8.23
CA VAL A 48 -16.70 14.00 -7.35
C VAL A 48 -18.19 13.71 -7.09
N GLY A 49 -18.58 13.73 -5.82
CA GLY A 49 -19.91 13.36 -5.34
C GLY A 49 -19.99 11.97 -4.71
N ASP A 50 -18.99 11.10 -4.94
CA ASP A 50 -18.95 9.77 -4.36
C ASP A 50 -18.92 9.82 -2.83
N TYR A 51 -19.65 8.91 -2.19
CA TYR A 51 -19.65 8.80 -0.73
C TYR A 51 -18.32 8.22 -0.23
N ILE A 52 -17.89 8.66 0.96
CA ILE A 52 -16.69 8.15 1.63
C ILE A 52 -16.64 6.62 1.69
N ASP A 53 -17.77 5.95 1.92
CA ASP A 53 -17.85 4.49 2.02
C ASP A 53 -17.48 3.80 0.69
N PHE A 54 -17.72 4.44 -0.46
CA PHE A 54 -17.29 3.94 -1.77
C PHE A 54 -15.80 4.17 -1.98
N VAL A 55 -15.31 5.39 -1.71
CA VAL A 55 -13.89 5.73 -1.86
C VAL A 55 -13.03 4.86 -0.95
N ALA A 56 -13.45 4.62 0.30
CA ALA A 56 -12.73 3.78 1.25
C ALA A 56 -12.62 2.31 0.82
N LYS A 57 -13.55 1.80 -0.01
CA LYS A 57 -13.44 0.46 -0.60
C LYS A 57 -12.36 0.40 -1.68
N GLN A 58 -12.14 1.48 -2.41
CA GLN A 58 -11.08 1.57 -3.43
C GLN A 58 -9.70 1.76 -2.80
N PHE A 59 -9.62 2.48 -1.68
CA PHE A 59 -8.38 2.78 -0.96
C PHE A 59 -8.37 2.12 0.42
N PRO A 60 -8.17 0.80 0.52
CA PRO A 60 -8.16 0.08 1.78
C PRO A 60 -6.94 0.52 2.59
N LYS A 61 -7.16 1.14 3.77
CA LYS A 61 -6.20 1.87 4.63
C LYS A 61 -6.18 3.39 4.46
N ILE A 62 -7.19 3.98 3.82
CA ILE A 62 -7.41 5.42 3.91
C ILE A 62 -7.66 5.82 5.37
N PHE A 63 -7.06 6.91 5.84
CA PHE A 63 -7.16 7.38 7.23
C PHE A 63 -7.58 8.84 7.29
N ILE A 64 -8.20 9.24 8.40
CA ILE A 64 -8.61 10.63 8.64
C ILE A 64 -7.36 11.46 8.96
N ALA A 65 -7.06 12.43 8.11
CA ALA A 65 -5.98 13.39 8.33
C ALA A 65 -6.47 14.66 9.04
N SER A 66 -7.72 15.05 8.82
CA SER A 66 -8.38 16.15 9.50
C SER A 66 -9.88 15.94 9.45
N ASP A 67 -10.58 16.26 10.53
CA ASP A 67 -12.04 16.20 10.58
C ASP A 67 -12.58 17.46 11.25
N ASN A 68 -13.57 18.09 10.62
CA ASN A 68 -14.35 19.16 11.19
C ASN A 68 -15.84 18.93 10.87
N MET A 69 -16.73 19.61 11.59
CA MET A 69 -18.18 19.34 11.53
C MET A 69 -18.81 19.34 10.12
N LYS A 70 -18.17 19.94 9.10
CA LYS A 70 -18.68 19.98 7.72
C LYS A 70 -17.78 19.26 6.70
N ASN A 71 -16.47 19.24 6.96
CA ASN A 71 -15.46 18.79 6.03
C ASN A 71 -14.52 17.78 6.68
N THR A 72 -14.23 16.71 5.96
CA THR A 72 -13.29 15.68 6.41
C THR A 72 -12.24 15.50 5.32
N ILE A 73 -10.97 15.49 5.73
CA ILE A 73 -9.83 15.21 4.86
C ILE A 73 -9.34 13.81 5.20
N TYR A 74 -9.29 12.98 4.19
CA TYR A 74 -8.71 11.66 4.27
C TYR A 74 -7.41 11.60 3.48
N GLU A 75 -6.47 10.79 3.94
CA GLU A 75 -5.21 10.53 3.25
C GLU A 75 -5.02 9.03 3.04
N PHE A 76 -4.34 8.69 1.94
CA PHE A 76 -3.92 7.34 1.62
C PHE A 76 -2.48 7.38 1.15
N THR A 77 -1.64 6.47 1.62
CA THR A 77 -0.21 6.46 1.30
C THR A 77 0.19 5.15 0.64
N TYR A 78 0.74 5.23 -0.57
CA TYR A 78 1.48 4.14 -1.20
C TYR A 78 2.91 4.17 -0.72
N GLN A 79 3.45 3.00 -0.41
CA GLN A 79 4.87 2.81 -0.11
C GLN A 79 5.37 1.60 -0.89
N GLN A 80 6.54 1.75 -1.52
CA GLN A 80 7.24 0.65 -2.17
C GLN A 80 8.71 0.74 -1.81
N GLN A 81 9.23 -0.37 -1.30
CA GLN A 81 10.65 -0.54 -1.03
C GLN A 81 11.33 -1.22 -2.22
N TYR A 82 12.55 -0.81 -2.53
CA TYR A 82 13.33 -1.33 -3.66
C TYR A 82 14.83 -1.25 -3.36
N ILE A 83 15.63 -2.06 -4.07
CA ILE A 83 17.10 -2.00 -4.04
C ILE A 83 17.56 -1.30 -5.32
N LEU A 84 18.51 -0.37 -5.23
CA LEU A 84 19.05 0.34 -6.39
C LEU A 84 20.32 -0.35 -6.89
N ALA A 85 20.28 -0.90 -8.11
CA ALA A 85 21.35 -1.74 -8.66
C ALA A 85 22.70 -1.04 -8.86
N ASP A 86 22.70 0.29 -9.03
CA ASP A 86 23.90 1.08 -9.40
C ASP A 86 24.75 1.55 -8.20
N ASN A 87 24.27 1.39 -6.97
CA ASN A 87 25.09 1.64 -5.80
C ASN A 87 25.70 0.32 -5.37
N ASN A 88 27.03 0.23 -5.28
CA ASN A 88 27.81 -0.90 -4.73
C ASN A 88 27.50 -1.25 -3.26
N ASN A 89 26.35 -0.82 -2.75
CA ASN A 89 25.85 -1.01 -1.41
C ASN A 89 24.35 -1.26 -1.58
N ASP A 90 23.87 -2.46 -1.23
CA ASP A 90 22.47 -2.90 -1.26
C ASP A 90 21.60 -2.07 -0.32
N LEU A 91 21.43 -0.79 -0.65
CA LEU A 91 20.68 0.16 0.14
C LEU A 91 19.23 0.09 -0.28
N THR A 92 18.41 -0.55 0.55
CA THR A 92 16.96 -0.45 0.43
C THR A 92 16.53 1.02 0.48
N LYS A 93 15.81 1.45 -0.56
CA LYS A 93 15.15 2.74 -0.64
C LYS A 93 13.65 2.56 -0.52
N THR A 94 12.97 3.60 -0.05
CA THR A 94 11.51 3.63 0.04
C THR A 94 10.99 4.79 -0.79
N TYR A 95 10.14 4.51 -1.76
CA TYR A 95 9.29 5.52 -2.36
C TYR A 95 7.98 5.62 -1.60
N THR A 96 7.51 6.85 -1.37
CA THR A 96 6.25 7.13 -0.68
C THR A 96 5.45 8.15 -1.48
N GLN A 97 4.18 7.85 -1.73
CA GLN A 97 3.25 8.77 -2.39
C GLN A 97 1.96 8.86 -1.59
N THR A 98 1.60 10.07 -1.15
CA THR A 98 0.34 10.31 -0.45
C THR A 98 -0.70 10.94 -1.39
N LEU A 99 -1.90 10.37 -1.40
CA LEU A 99 -3.11 10.96 -1.94
C LEU A 99 -3.91 11.61 -0.83
N ARG A 100 -4.51 12.76 -1.11
CA ARG A 100 -5.39 13.47 -0.20
C ARG A 100 -6.76 13.64 -0.84
N PHE A 101 -7.79 13.30 -0.08
CA PHE A 101 -9.19 13.36 -0.48
C PHE A 101 -9.94 14.32 0.44
N TYR A 102 -10.72 15.21 -0.15
CA TYR A 102 -11.50 16.22 0.54
C TYR A 102 -12.97 15.87 0.44
N PHE A 103 -13.64 15.74 1.58
CA PHE A 103 -15.06 15.44 1.66
C PHE A 103 -15.82 16.60 2.28
N ILE A 104 -17.00 16.89 1.74
CA ILE A 104 -17.97 17.84 2.30
C ILE A 104 -19.26 17.06 2.48
N ASN A 105 -19.83 17.06 3.68
CA ASN A 105 -21.03 16.26 4.01
C ASN A 105 -20.91 14.79 3.55
N ARG A 106 -19.76 14.16 3.83
CA ARG A 106 -19.42 12.77 3.46
C ARG A 106 -19.30 12.47 1.95
N LYS A 107 -19.38 13.47 1.08
CA LYS A 107 -19.20 13.33 -0.37
C LYS A 107 -17.86 13.89 -0.84
N LEU A 108 -17.19 13.18 -1.74
CA LEU A 108 -15.92 13.57 -2.31
C LEU A 108 -16.10 14.88 -3.08
N ALA A 109 -15.44 15.94 -2.63
CA ALA A 109 -15.45 17.24 -3.28
C ALA A 109 -14.21 17.41 -4.19
N HIS A 110 -13.07 16.90 -3.76
CA HIS A 110 -11.80 17.05 -4.46
C HIS A 110 -10.79 15.99 -4.02
N TRP A 111 -9.80 15.71 -4.86
CA TRP A 111 -8.64 14.91 -4.49
C TRP A 111 -7.38 15.48 -5.14
N GLN A 112 -6.23 15.26 -4.50
CA GLN A 112 -4.94 15.63 -5.05
C GLN A 112 -3.84 14.67 -4.62
N VAL A 113 -2.79 14.62 -5.44
CA VAL A 113 -1.52 13.98 -5.10
C VAL A 113 -0.71 14.98 -4.27
N LYS A 114 -0.35 14.61 -3.04
CA LYS A 114 0.49 15.44 -2.17
C LYS A 114 1.91 15.45 -2.76
N LYS A 115 2.43 16.65 -3.02
CA LYS A 115 3.82 16.86 -3.43
C LYS A 115 4.76 16.72 -2.24
#